data_AF-A0A109LF56-F1
#
_entry.id   AF-A0A109LF56-F1
#
_cell.length_a   1.000
_cell.length_b   1.000
_cell.length_c   1.000
_cell.angle_alpha   90.00
_cell.angle_beta   90.00
_cell.angle_gamma   90.00
#
_symmetry.space_group_name_H-M   'P 1'
#
loop_
_entity.id
_entity.type
_entity.pdbx_description
1 polymer ?
#
loop_
_entity_poly.entity_id
_entity_poly.type
_entity_poly.pdbx_seq_one_letter_code
_entity_poly.pdbx_strand_id
1 'polypeptide(L)'
;MPSQNGVAIAVRYRGEDVITKMLGAALINSSGIEYDWRRVARPLPQQLLKRGLIQPGPLALGIAADSTGAVLDARGEVSQRLFAMGPPLRGMWWESTAVTDVALQAKALAARLTQR
;
A
#
# COMPACT_ATOMS: atom_id res chain seq x y z
N MET A 1 21.55 5.36 18.88
CA MET A 1 21.69 6.55 19.75
C MET A 1 21.17 7.75 18.97
N PRO A 2 20.20 8.53 19.48
CA PRO A 2 19.89 9.83 18.86
C PRO A 2 21.17 10.65 18.83
N SER A 3 21.43 11.39 17.74
CA SER A 3 22.53 12.35 17.71
C SER A 3 22.36 13.33 18.87
N GLN A 4 23.45 13.68 19.57
CA GLN A 4 23.42 14.58 20.73
C GLN A 4 22.85 16.00 20.44
N ASN A 5 22.54 16.31 19.17
CA ASN A 5 22.10 17.61 18.69
C ASN A 5 20.59 17.76 18.43
N GLY A 6 19.76 16.81 18.84
CA GLY A 6 18.31 16.87 18.60
C GLY A 6 17.96 16.95 17.10
N VAL A 7 16.71 17.33 16.79
CA VAL A 7 16.19 17.53 15.43
C VAL A 7 15.52 18.90 15.32
N ALA A 8 15.75 19.59 14.20
CA ALA A 8 15.04 20.80 13.84
C ALA A 8 13.91 20.45 12.86
N ILE A 9 12.69 20.87 13.18
CA ILE A 9 11.47 20.54 12.43
C ILE A 9 10.88 21.85 11.90
N ALA A 10 10.60 21.89 10.60
CA ALA A 10 9.84 22.97 9.99
C ALA A 10 8.36 22.58 9.92
N VAL A 11 7.50 23.32 10.60
CA VAL A 11 6.05 23.08 10.67
C VAL A 11 5.33 24.24 10.00
N ARG A 12 4.43 23.92 9.07
CA ARG A 12 3.46 24.86 8.52
C ARG A 12 2.07 24.39 8.93
N TYR A 13 1.37 25.18 9.73
CA TYR A 13 0.01 24.85 10.13
C TYR A 13 -0.94 25.00 8.95
N ARG A 14 -2.03 24.22 8.96
CA ARG A 14 -3.04 24.25 7.89
C ARG A 14 -3.68 25.64 7.84
N GLY A 15 -3.71 26.25 6.67
CA GLY A 15 -4.28 27.60 6.48
C GLY A 15 -3.28 28.74 6.72
N GLU A 16 -2.04 28.42 7.11
CA GLU A 16 -0.97 29.39 7.26
C GLU A 16 0.08 29.25 6.13
N ASP A 17 0.68 30.38 5.76
CA ASP A 17 1.80 30.44 4.83
C ASP A 17 3.16 30.55 5.55
N VAL A 18 3.12 30.79 6.86
CA VAL A 18 4.32 30.92 7.69
C VAL A 18 4.81 29.54 8.15
N ILE A 19 6.12 29.34 8.05
CA ILE A 19 6.79 28.13 8.54
C ILE A 19 7.45 28.43 9.89
N THR A 20 7.08 27.69 10.92
CA THR A 20 7.69 27.76 12.25
C THR A 20 8.75 26.68 12.40
N LYS A 21 9.94 27.05 12.88
CA LYS A 21 10.99 26.09 13.23
C LYS A 21 10.89 25.70 14.70
N MET A 22 10.94 24.41 14.99
CA MET A 22 10.86 23.85 16.34
C MET A 22 12.03 22.88 16.57
N LEU A 23 12.54 22.81 17.80
CA LEU A 23 13.58 21.87 18.19
C LEU A 23 12.97 20.74 19.03
N GLY A 24 13.40 19.50 18.79
CA GLY A 24 12.99 18.34 19.57
C GLY A 24 14.13 17.36 19.77
N ALA A 25 14.00 16.45 20.74
CA ALA A 25 15.01 15.40 20.94
C ALA A 25 14.95 14.31 19.84
N ALA A 26 13.78 14.07 19.27
CA ALA A 26 13.55 13.10 18.20
C ALA A 26 12.27 13.43 17.41
N LEU A 27 12.15 12.85 16.21
CA LEU A 27 10.95 12.89 15.36
C LEU A 27 10.48 11.45 15.12
N ILE A 28 9.20 11.19 15.39
CA ILE A 28 8.53 9.92 15.08
C ILE A 28 7.59 10.17 13.90
N ASN A 29 7.84 9.52 12.76
CA ASN A 29 6.96 9.61 11.61
C ASN A 29 5.83 8.57 11.70
N SER A 30 4.62 9.05 11.99
CA SER A 30 3.39 8.25 12.06
C SER A 30 2.39 8.60 10.95
N SER A 31 2.88 9.06 9.79
CA SER A 31 2.02 9.46 8.64
C SER A 31 1.36 8.29 7.89
N GLY A 32 1.63 7.04 8.31
CA GLY A 32 1.04 5.84 7.74
C GLY A 32 1.93 5.18 6.69
N ILE A 33 1.32 4.34 5.85
CA ILE A 33 2.00 3.63 4.76
C ILE A 33 1.63 4.24 3.41
N GLU A 34 2.54 4.12 2.44
CA GLU A 34 2.27 4.50 1.04
C GLU A 34 1.38 3.44 0.39
N TYR A 35 0.17 3.85 -0.03
CA TYR A 35 -0.79 2.98 -0.69
C TYR A 35 -0.71 3.06 -2.21
N ASP A 36 -0.13 4.14 -2.77
CA ASP A 36 0.09 4.21 -4.19
C ASP A 36 1.31 3.37 -4.56
N TRP A 37 1.07 2.19 -5.10
CA TRP A 37 2.13 1.24 -5.46
C TRP A 37 3.11 1.79 -6.50
N ARG A 38 2.76 2.85 -7.23
CA ARG A 38 3.68 3.57 -8.13
C ARG A 38 4.76 4.33 -7.35
N ARG A 39 4.48 4.70 -6.10
CA ARG A 39 5.35 5.49 -5.21
C ARG A 39 6.10 4.63 -4.20
N VAL A 40 5.72 3.36 -4.06
CA VAL A 40 6.39 2.42 -3.16
C VAL A 40 7.80 2.11 -3.68
N ALA A 41 8.82 2.58 -2.95
CA ALA A 41 10.24 2.36 -3.25
C ALA A 41 10.71 0.95 -2.81
N ARG A 42 10.03 -0.10 -3.28
CA ARG A 42 10.37 -1.51 -3.02
C ARG A 42 10.52 -2.27 -4.34
N PRO A 43 11.48 -3.21 -4.46
CA PRO A 43 11.74 -3.89 -5.73
C PRO A 43 10.52 -4.63 -6.32
N LEU A 44 9.72 -5.30 -5.49
CA LEU A 44 8.60 -6.11 -5.97
C LEU A 44 7.50 -5.27 -6.66
N PRO A 45 6.87 -4.26 -6.03
CA PRO A 45 5.91 -3.38 -6.71
C PRO A 45 6.46 -2.75 -7.99
N GLN A 46 7.71 -2.25 -7.95
CA GLN A 46 8.36 -1.63 -9.10
C GLN A 46 8.50 -2.61 -10.27
N GLN A 47 8.94 -3.84 -10.01
CA GLN A 47 9.14 -4.86 -11.07
C GLN A 47 7.81 -5.39 -11.60
N LEU A 48 6.80 -5.58 -10.75
CA LEU A 48 5.47 -6.02 -11.19
C LEU A 48 4.82 -4.97 -12.10
N LEU A 49 4.86 -3.70 -11.71
CA LEU A 49 4.37 -2.58 -12.53
C LEU A 49 5.17 -2.46 -13.84
N LYS A 50 6.50 -2.51 -13.77
CA LYS A 50 7.38 -2.43 -14.96
C LYS A 50 7.11 -3.56 -15.96
N ARG A 51 6.81 -4.76 -15.48
CA ARG A 51 6.48 -5.92 -16.32
C ARG A 51 5.02 -5.94 -16.79
N GLY A 52 4.20 -4.99 -16.34
CA GLY A 52 2.78 -4.94 -16.65
C GLY A 52 1.98 -6.09 -16.04
N LEU A 53 2.49 -6.74 -14.99
CA LEU A 53 1.83 -7.88 -14.32
C LEU A 53 0.75 -7.45 -13.32
N ILE A 54 0.73 -6.16 -12.97
CA ILE A 54 -0.26 -5.50 -12.14
C ILE A 54 -0.52 -4.10 -12.69
N GLN A 55 -1.63 -3.49 -12.31
CA GLN A 55 -1.88 -2.06 -12.46
C GLN A 55 -2.41 -1.44 -11.15
N PRO A 56 -2.24 -0.12 -10.95
CA PRO A 56 -2.82 0.57 -9.80
C PRO A 56 -4.35 0.43 -9.76
N GLY A 57 -4.92 0.40 -8.55
CA GLY A 57 -6.37 0.47 -8.38
C GLY A 57 -6.92 1.85 -8.78
N PRO A 58 -8.24 1.99 -8.96
CA PRO A 58 -8.88 3.21 -9.48
C PRO A 58 -8.63 4.45 -8.61
N LEU A 59 -8.45 4.26 -7.30
CA LEU A 59 -8.17 5.33 -6.34
C LEU A 59 -6.69 5.42 -5.94
N ALA A 60 -5.80 4.67 -6.60
CA ALA A 60 -4.40 4.52 -6.22
C ALA A 60 -4.20 4.10 -4.74
N LEU A 61 -5.17 3.40 -4.16
CA LEU A 61 -5.10 2.81 -2.82
C LEU A 61 -4.78 1.32 -2.91
N GLY A 62 -3.65 0.98 -3.53
CA GLY A 62 -3.25 -0.39 -3.84
C GLY A 62 -3.35 -0.71 -5.33
N ILE A 63 -3.70 -1.94 -5.67
CA ILE A 63 -3.69 -2.49 -7.03
C ILE A 63 -5.08 -2.98 -7.46
N ALA A 64 -5.33 -3.00 -8.77
CA ALA A 64 -6.57 -3.52 -9.31
C ALA A 64 -6.60 -5.05 -9.21
N ALA A 65 -7.73 -5.59 -8.76
CA ALA A 65 -8.01 -7.02 -8.72
C ALA A 65 -9.50 -7.27 -8.95
N ASP A 66 -9.85 -8.50 -9.35
CA ASP A 66 -11.24 -8.94 -9.40
C ASP A 66 -11.78 -9.24 -7.97
N SER A 67 -13.04 -9.68 -7.89
CA SER A 67 -13.69 -10.03 -6.62
C SER A 67 -13.05 -11.23 -5.91
N THR A 68 -12.19 -11.99 -6.58
CA THR A 68 -11.46 -13.13 -6.02
C THR A 68 -10.05 -12.77 -5.53
N GLY A 69 -9.64 -11.51 -5.73
CA GLY A 69 -8.29 -11.04 -5.44
C GLY A 69 -7.28 -11.35 -6.55
N ALA A 70 -7.71 -11.88 -7.70
CA ALA A 70 -6.83 -12.07 -8.85
C ALA A 70 -6.49 -10.70 -9.45
N VAL A 71 -5.20 -10.38 -9.54
CA VAL A 71 -4.75 -9.05 -9.96
C VAL A 71 -5.01 -8.83 -11.45
N LEU A 72 -5.31 -7.59 -11.84
CA LEU A 72 -5.41 -7.22 -13.25
C LEU A 72 -4.04 -6.78 -13.76
N ASP A 73 -3.66 -7.26 -14.94
CA ASP A 73 -2.46 -6.83 -15.64
C ASP A 73 -2.64 -5.44 -16.28
N ALA A 74 -1.60 -4.93 -16.96
CA ALA A 74 -1.64 -3.62 -17.61
C ALA A 74 -2.63 -3.51 -18.79
N ARG A 75 -3.19 -4.63 -19.26
CA ARG A 75 -4.23 -4.69 -20.30
C ARG A 75 -5.62 -4.85 -19.72
N GLY A 76 -5.74 -4.99 -18.40
CA GLY A 76 -6.99 -5.26 -17.71
C GLY A 76 -7.34 -6.75 -17.63
N GLU A 77 -6.44 -7.65 -18.02
CA GLU A 77 -6.69 -9.09 -18.00
C GLU A 77 -6.49 -9.66 -16.60
N VAL A 78 -7.41 -10.53 -16.19
CA VAL A 78 -7.36 -11.17 -14.87
C VAL A 78 -6.26 -12.22 -14.83
N SER A 79 -5.34 -12.08 -13.88
CA SER A 79 -4.24 -13.02 -13.71
C SER A 79 -4.73 -14.40 -13.32
N GLN A 80 -4.16 -15.43 -13.96
CA GLN A 80 -4.38 -16.82 -13.57
C GLN A 80 -3.45 -17.29 -12.46
N ARG A 81 -2.42 -16.51 -12.09
CA ARG A 81 -1.34 -16.98 -11.20
C ARG A 81 -1.00 -16.01 -10.08
N LEU A 82 -1.36 -14.74 -10.21
CA LEU A 82 -1.06 -13.70 -9.23
C LEU A 82 -2.34 -13.28 -8.53
N PHE A 83 -2.32 -13.38 -7.21
CA PHE A 83 -3.42 -13.00 -6.34
C PHE A 83 -2.90 -12.06 -5.26
N ALA A 84 -3.71 -11.10 -4.88
CA ALA A 84 -3.45 -10.18 -3.81
C ALA A 84 -4.42 -10.41 -2.66
N MET A 85 -3.99 -10.03 -1.47
CA MET A 85 -4.76 -10.08 -0.23
C MET A 85 -4.20 -9.04 0.73
N GLY A 86 -5.06 -8.48 1.57
CA GLY A 86 -4.70 -7.49 2.57
C GLY A 86 -4.50 -6.08 2.01
N PRO A 87 -3.50 -5.30 2.51
CA PRO A 87 -3.28 -3.90 2.13
C PRO A 87 -3.21 -3.57 0.62
N PRO A 88 -2.70 -4.44 -0.27
CA PRO A 88 -2.75 -4.17 -1.71
C PRO A 88 -4.17 -4.00 -2.27
N LEU A 89 -5.20 -4.49 -1.58
CA LEU A 89 -6.60 -4.44 -2.02
C LEU A 89 -7.43 -3.35 -1.34
N ARG A 90 -6.83 -2.45 -0.55
CA ARG A 90 -7.55 -1.42 0.22
C ARG A 90 -8.49 -0.54 -0.63
N GLY A 91 -8.09 -0.21 -1.85
CA GLY A 91 -8.88 0.59 -2.80
C GLY A 91 -10.00 -0.19 -3.48
N MET A 92 -9.95 -1.52 -3.40
CA MET A 92 -11.00 -2.40 -3.89
C MET A 92 -11.98 -2.74 -2.75
N TRP A 93 -11.44 -3.00 -1.55
CA TRP A 93 -12.19 -3.39 -0.35
C TRP A 93 -11.80 -2.48 0.81
N TRP A 94 -12.78 -1.73 1.33
CA TRP A 94 -12.57 -0.75 2.41
C TRP A 94 -11.94 -1.37 3.67
N GLU A 95 -12.37 -2.59 4.04
CA GLU A 95 -11.80 -3.40 5.13
C GLU A 95 -10.92 -4.52 4.55
N SER A 96 -9.65 -4.20 4.30
CA SER A 96 -8.66 -5.17 3.81
C SER A 96 -7.37 -5.12 4.62
N THR A 97 -7.44 -4.70 5.88
CA THR A 97 -6.26 -4.59 6.75
C THR A 97 -6.41 -5.31 8.09
N ALA A 98 -7.62 -5.64 8.53
CA ALA A 98 -7.76 -6.37 9.79
C ALA A 98 -7.28 -7.81 9.63
N VAL A 99 -6.69 -8.37 10.70
CA VAL A 99 -6.19 -9.75 10.71
C VAL A 99 -7.30 -10.74 10.35
N THR A 100 -8.53 -10.49 10.82
CA THR A 100 -9.72 -11.29 10.51
C THR A 100 -10.03 -11.30 9.02
N ASP A 101 -9.98 -10.14 8.36
CA ASP A 101 -10.28 -10.01 6.93
C ASP A 101 -9.23 -10.74 6.11
N VAL A 102 -7.95 -10.53 6.44
CA VAL A 102 -6.81 -11.16 5.77
C VAL A 102 -6.88 -12.68 5.94
N ALA A 103 -7.28 -13.19 7.12
CA ALA A 103 -7.46 -14.62 7.35
C ALA A 103 -8.60 -15.21 6.51
N LEU A 104 -9.72 -14.50 6.37
CA LEU A 104 -10.84 -14.93 5.51
C LEU A 104 -10.43 -14.95 4.03
N GLN A 105 -9.70 -13.93 3.57
CA GLN A 105 -9.15 -13.86 2.22
C GLN A 105 -8.17 -15.03 1.97
N ALA A 106 -7.28 -15.31 2.92
CA ALA A 106 -6.34 -16.44 2.84
C ALA A 106 -7.07 -17.78 2.70
N LYS A 107 -8.12 -18.00 3.50
CA LYS A 107 -8.95 -19.21 3.45
C LYS A 107 -9.63 -19.36 2.08
N ALA A 108 -10.21 -18.28 1.56
CA ALA A 108 -10.86 -18.28 0.25
C ALA A 108 -9.85 -18.58 -0.88
N LEU A 109 -8.67 -17.95 -0.84
CA LEU A 109 -7.61 -18.19 -1.81
C LEU A 109 -7.10 -19.63 -1.74
N ALA A 110 -6.88 -20.18 -0.53
CA ALA A 110 -6.44 -21.57 -0.35
C ALA A 110 -7.42 -22.56 -0.98
N ALA A 111 -8.72 -22.42 -0.72
CA ALA A 111 -9.75 -23.29 -1.30
C ALA A 111 -9.75 -23.23 -2.84
N ARG A 112 -9.54 -22.04 -3.42
CA ARG A 112 -9.43 -21.87 -4.88
C ARG A 112 -8.20 -22.58 -5.45
N LEU A 113 -7.06 -22.48 -4.78
CA LEU A 113 -5.81 -23.07 -5.25
C LEU A 113 -5.83 -24.60 -5.25
N THR A 114 -6.61 -25.24 -4.38
CA THR A 114 -6.74 -26.71 -4.31
C THR A 114 -7.78 -27.28 -5.28
N GLN A 115 -8.56 -26.44 -5.96
CA GLN A 115 -9.57 -26.85 -6.95
C GLN A 115 -9.03 -26.87 -8.39
N ARG A 116 -7.71 -26.69 -8.54
CA ARG A 116 -6.97 -26.76 -9.80
C ARG A 116 -6.05 -27.96 -9.80
#